data_AF-A0A5R2MT78-F1
#
_entry.id   AF-A0A5R2MT78-F1
#
_cell.length_a   1.000
_cell.length_b   1.000
_cell.length_c   1.000
_cell.angle_alpha   90.00
_cell.angle_beta   90.00
_cell.angle_gamma   90.00
#
_symmetry.space_group_name_H-M   'P 1'
#
loop_
_entity.id
_entity.type
_entity.pdbx_description
1 polymer ?
#
loop_
_entity_poly.entity_id
_entity_poly.type
_entity_poly.pdbx_seq_one_letter_code
_entity_poly.pdbx_strand_id
1 'polypeptide(L)'
;GRFIAERGPTARRSEIKASGDFHLLLASVAGNAILQRFMEELVARSSLVIALYGRSGVSACGHTEHTGIVGALESRDSGLVSRLMLHHIDHIEADLD
;
A
#
# COMPACT_ATOMS: atom_id res chain seq x y z
N GLY A 1 8.74 23.75 -12.51
CA GLY A 1 9.01 22.36 -12.12
C GLY A 1 9.69 22.34 -10.77
N ARG A 2 8.93 22.17 -9.68
CA ARG A 2 9.42 22.33 -8.30
C ARG A 2 8.78 21.34 -7.33
N PHE A 3 8.67 20.06 -7.70
CA PHE A 3 8.07 19.03 -6.84
C PHE A 3 8.88 17.74 -6.67
N ILE A 4 10.13 17.67 -7.15
CA ILE A 4 10.90 16.41 -7.13
C ILE A 4 11.96 16.31 -6.01
N ALA A 5 12.28 17.39 -5.31
CA ALA A 5 13.33 17.36 -4.29
C ALA A 5 12.78 17.80 -2.92
N GLU A 6 12.32 16.84 -2.10
CA GLU A 6 12.31 16.89 -0.60
C GLU A 6 11.47 15.78 0.05
N ARG A 7 11.36 14.56 -0.52
CA ARG A 7 10.85 13.41 0.27
C ARG A 7 12.00 12.78 1.05
N GLY A 8 12.34 13.40 2.18
CA GLY A 8 13.32 12.87 3.13
C GLY A 8 12.86 11.57 3.81
N PRO A 9 13.73 10.92 4.61
CA PRO A 9 13.44 9.63 5.27
C PRO A 9 12.15 9.62 6.11
N THR A 10 11.75 10.77 6.66
CA THR A 10 10.52 10.94 7.45
C THR A 10 9.26 10.84 6.59
N ALA A 11 9.26 11.45 5.39
CA ALA A 11 8.12 11.41 4.47
C ALA A 11 7.85 9.97 4.00
N ARG A 12 8.91 9.23 3.67
CA ARG A 12 8.82 7.81 3.30
C ARG A 12 8.24 6.96 4.44
N ARG A 13 8.65 7.18 5.69
CA ARG A 13 8.10 6.46 6.84
C ARG A 13 6.62 6.76 7.06
N SER A 14 6.21 8.01 6.89
CA SER A 14 4.80 8.42 6.98
C SER A 14 3.95 7.78 5.87
N GLU A 15 4.47 7.68 4.65
CA GLU A 15 3.78 7.01 3.53
C GLU A 15 3.60 5.51 3.78
N ILE A 16 4.66 4.82 4.23
CA ILE A 16 4.59 3.39 4.60
C ILE A 16 3.55 3.19 5.71
N LYS A 17 3.55 4.04 6.74
CA LYS A 17 2.57 3.96 7.82
C LYS A 17 1.14 4.15 7.29
N ALA A 18 0.90 5.17 6.46
CA ALA A 18 -0.41 5.44 5.89
C ALA A 18 -0.90 4.28 5.01
N SER A 19 0.00 3.65 4.24
CA SER A 19 -0.29 2.44 3.47
C SER A 19 -0.72 1.28 4.36
N GLY A 20 0.01 1.04 5.45
CA GLY A 20 -0.32 -0.01 6.40
C GLY A 20 -1.69 0.21 7.06
N ASP A 21 -1.96 1.44 7.51
CA ASP A 21 -3.25 1.81 8.10
C ASP A 21 -4.41 1.59 7.12
N PHE A 22 -4.21 1.86 5.82
CA PHE A 22 -5.21 1.59 4.77
C PHE A 22 -5.54 0.08 4.67
N HIS A 23 -4.54 -0.78 4.58
CA HIS A 23 -4.77 -2.22 4.48
C HIS A 23 -5.45 -2.80 5.72
N LEU A 24 -5.09 -2.31 6.92
CA LEU A 24 -5.74 -2.70 8.17
C LEU A 24 -7.21 -2.25 8.21
N LEU A 25 -7.49 -1.03 7.71
CA LEU A 25 -8.86 -0.54 7.60
C LEU A 25 -9.69 -1.45 6.66
N LEU A 26 -9.17 -1.82 5.50
CA LEU A 26 -9.87 -2.75 4.59
C LEU A 26 -10.18 -4.09 5.24
N ALA A 27 -9.20 -4.65 5.97
CA ALA A 27 -9.40 -5.92 6.67
C ALA A 27 -10.46 -5.80 7.78
N SER A 28 -10.49 -4.68 8.50
CA SER A 28 -11.52 -4.42 9.52
C SER A 28 -12.92 -4.28 8.93
N VAL A 29 -13.04 -3.62 7.77
CA VAL A 29 -14.32 -3.43 7.05
C VAL A 29 -14.82 -4.75 6.48
N ALA A 30 -13.92 -5.66 6.08
CA ALA A 30 -14.29 -6.99 5.61
C ALA A 30 -14.91 -7.88 6.72
N GLY A 31 -14.79 -7.50 7.99
CA GLY A 31 -15.44 -8.18 9.12
C GLY A 31 -14.90 -9.59 9.42
N ASN A 32 -13.73 -9.96 8.86
CA ASN A 32 -13.13 -11.27 9.04
C ASN A 32 -11.89 -11.16 9.95
N ALA A 33 -12.04 -11.57 11.22
CA ALA A 33 -11.00 -11.48 12.23
C ALA A 33 -9.73 -12.29 11.90
N ILE A 34 -9.86 -13.38 11.14
CA ILE A 34 -8.71 -14.18 10.69
C ILE A 34 -7.93 -13.39 9.62
N LEU A 35 -8.65 -12.84 8.65
CA LEU A 35 -8.06 -12.00 7.61
C LEU A 35 -7.39 -10.76 8.20
N GLN A 36 -8.01 -10.15 9.22
CA GLN A 36 -7.42 -9.02 9.93
C GLN A 36 -6.09 -9.35 10.59
N ARG A 37 -6.01 -10.43 11.37
CA ARG A 37 -4.74 -10.89 11.96
C ARG A 37 -3.67 -11.20 10.92
N PHE A 38 -4.07 -11.85 9.82
CA PHE A 38 -3.16 -12.15 8.73
C PHE A 38 -2.62 -10.87 8.07
N MET A 39 -3.49 -9.87 7.87
CA MET A 39 -3.11 -8.57 7.34
C MET A 39 -2.21 -7.78 8.29
N GLU A 40 -2.43 -7.84 9.60
CA GLU A 40 -1.52 -7.24 10.60
C GLU A 40 -0.10 -7.78 10.47
N GLU A 41 0.05 -9.11 10.36
CA GLU A 41 1.36 -9.75 10.19
C GLU A 41 2.00 -9.45 8.83
N LEU A 42 1.20 -9.39 7.75
CA LEU A 42 1.70 -9.06 6.41
C LEU A 42 2.14 -7.61 6.29
N VAL A 43 1.34 -6.67 6.79
CA VAL A 43 1.63 -5.24 6.76
C VAL A 43 2.90 -4.94 7.55
N ALA A 44 3.07 -5.54 8.74
CA ALA A 44 4.27 -5.34 9.55
C ALA A 44 5.55 -5.81 8.82
N ARG A 45 5.52 -7.00 8.21
CA ARG A 45 6.67 -7.57 7.49
C ARG A 45 6.99 -6.79 6.21
N SER A 46 5.99 -6.50 5.39
CA SER A 46 6.17 -5.75 4.13
C SER A 46 6.64 -4.32 4.39
N SER A 47 6.09 -3.63 5.39
CA SER A 47 6.52 -2.28 5.78
C SER A 47 8.00 -2.22 6.14
N LEU A 48 8.51 -3.24 6.85
CA LEU A 48 9.93 -3.34 7.19
C LEU A 48 10.79 -3.56 5.94
N VAL A 49 10.38 -4.46 5.05
CA VAL A 49 11.09 -4.75 3.79
C VAL A 49 11.15 -3.50 2.90
N ILE A 50 10.03 -2.79 2.71
CA ILE A 50 9.96 -1.56 1.91
C ILE A 50 10.80 -0.43 2.52
N ALA A 51 10.87 -0.35 3.86
CA ALA A 51 11.69 0.62 4.55
C ALA A 51 13.20 0.35 4.43
N LEU A 52 13.60 -0.92 4.37
CA LEU A 52 15.00 -1.34 4.27
C LEU A 52 15.53 -1.34 2.84
N TYR A 53 14.71 -1.77 1.87
CA TYR A 53 15.18 -2.08 0.51
C TYR A 53 14.56 -1.24 -0.59
N GLY A 54 13.40 -0.61 -0.37
CA GLY A 54 12.72 0.09 -1.46
C GLY A 54 13.48 1.35 -1.89
N ARG A 55 13.51 1.61 -3.20
CA ARG A 55 14.30 2.70 -3.78
C ARG A 55 13.57 4.04 -3.66
N SER A 56 14.36 5.11 -3.54
CA SER A 56 13.91 6.49 -3.23
C SER A 56 13.04 7.16 -4.31
N GLY A 57 12.73 6.49 -5.43
CA GLY A 57 12.23 7.13 -6.65
C GLY A 57 10.71 7.20 -6.77
N VAL A 58 9.98 6.21 -6.26
CA VAL A 58 8.53 6.16 -6.32
C VAL A 58 8.06 5.61 -4.99
N SER A 59 7.09 6.26 -4.36
CA SER A 59 6.45 5.68 -3.19
C SER A 59 5.82 4.36 -3.65
N ALA A 60 6.36 3.22 -3.21
CA ALA A 60 5.87 1.88 -3.55
C ALA A 60 4.36 1.71 -3.25
N CYS A 61 3.83 2.60 -2.42
CA CYS A 61 2.41 2.85 -2.28
C CYS A 61 2.07 4.22 -2.88
N GLY A 62 1.94 4.26 -4.20
CA GLY A 62 1.56 5.48 -4.89
C GLY A 62 0.16 5.90 -4.43
N HIS A 63 0.02 7.16 -3.98
CA HIS A 63 -1.29 7.74 -3.63
C HIS A 63 -2.37 7.42 -4.69
N THR A 64 -1.96 7.40 -5.96
CA THR A 64 -2.78 7.05 -7.14
C THR A 64 -3.38 5.63 -7.11
N GLU A 65 -2.64 4.63 -6.64
CA GLU A 65 -3.10 3.23 -6.66
C GLU A 65 -4.16 2.98 -5.59
N HIS A 66 -3.93 3.49 -4.38
CA HIS A 66 -4.88 3.42 -3.29
C HIS A 66 -6.18 4.17 -3.62
N THR A 67 -6.10 5.34 -4.27
CA THR A 67 -7.31 6.01 -4.78
C THR A 67 -8.07 5.15 -5.79
N GLY A 68 -7.37 4.44 -6.67
CA GLY A 68 -8.00 3.50 -7.61
C GLY A 68 -8.73 2.35 -6.91
N ILE A 69 -8.11 1.75 -5.89
CA ILE A 69 -8.70 0.68 -5.09
C ILE A 69 -9.95 1.18 -4.35
N VAL A 70 -9.91 2.38 -3.76
CA VAL A 70 -11.07 2.99 -3.10
C VAL A 70 -12.22 3.20 -4.10
N GLY A 71 -11.94 3.76 -5.29
CA GLY A 71 -12.98 3.93 -6.31
C GLY A 71 -13.60 2.59 -6.77
N ALA A 72 -12.78 1.55 -6.89
CA ALA A 72 -13.27 0.20 -7.20
C ALA A 72 -14.16 -0.36 -6.07
N LEU A 73 -13.79 -0.14 -4.81
CA LEU A 73 -14.62 -0.50 -3.65
C LEU A 73 -15.94 0.25 -3.62
N GLU A 74 -15.95 1.55 -3.89
CA GLU A 74 -17.16 2.38 -3.98
C GLU A 74 -18.11 1.87 -5.07
N SER A 75 -17.56 1.46 -6.22
CA SER A 75 -18.33 0.86 -7.31
C SER A 75 -18.79 -0.59 -7.04
N ARG A 76 -18.33 -1.20 -5.94
CA ARG A 76 -18.57 -2.62 -5.57
C ARG A 76 -18.11 -3.62 -6.64
N ASP A 77 -17.16 -3.23 -7.49
CA ASP A 77 -16.57 -4.11 -8.50
C ASP A 77 -15.43 -4.91 -7.86
N SER A 78 -15.78 -6.05 -7.28
CA SER A 78 -14.82 -6.95 -6.64
C SER A 78 -13.73 -7.44 -7.61
N GLY A 79 -14.06 -7.60 -8.90
CA GLY A 79 -13.09 -8.01 -9.92
C GLY A 79 -12.05 -6.93 -10.22
N LEU A 80 -12.47 -5.66 -10.26
CA LEU A 80 -11.56 -4.53 -10.38
C LEU A 80 -10.72 -4.36 -9.11
N VAL A 81 -11.31 -4.47 -7.92
CA VAL A 81 -10.58 -4.40 -6.64
C VAL A 81 -9.46 -5.44 -6.62
N SER A 82 -9.75 -6.71 -6.93
CA SER A 82 -8.73 -7.76 -6.94
C SER A 82 -7.61 -7.51 -7.94
N ARG A 83 -7.93 -7.04 -9.16
CA ARG A 83 -6.91 -6.71 -10.17
C ARG A 83 -5.99 -5.57 -9.72
N LEU A 84 -6.56 -4.51 -9.15
CA LEU A 84 -5.78 -3.37 -8.66
C LEU A 84 -4.90 -3.75 -7.46
N MET A 85 -5.39 -4.61 -6.57
CA MET A 85 -4.60 -5.14 -5.45
C MET A 85 -3.42 -6.00 -5.91
N LEU A 86 -3.61 -6.85 -6.93
CA LEU A 86 -2.52 -7.65 -7.50
C LEU A 86 -1.46 -6.76 -8.16
N HIS A 87 -1.89 -5.81 -8.99
CA HIS A 87 -1.00 -4.85 -9.64
C HIS A 87 -0.19 -4.02 -8.62
N HIS A 88 -0.82 -3.64 -7.51
CA HIS A 88 -0.14 -2.94 -6.42
C HIS A 88 0.99 -3.79 -5.79
N ILE A 89 0.77 -5.11 -5.61
CA ILE A 89 1.80 -6.04 -5.11
C ILE A 89 2.94 -6.17 -6.12
N ASP A 90 2.63 -6.35 -7.42
CA ASP A 90 3.64 -6.46 -8.48
C ASP A 90 4.53 -5.21 -8.54
N HIS A 91 3.96 -4.02 -8.33
CA HIS A 91 4.72 -2.77 -8.24
C HIS A 91 5.61 -2.68 -7.00
N ILE A 92 5.15 -3.17 -5.85
CA ILE A 92 6.00 -3.24 -4.65
C ILE A 92 7.18 -4.18 -4.91
N GLU A 93 6.95 -5.35 -5.51
CA GLU A 93 8.01 -6.31 -5.82
C GLU A 93 9.04 -5.72 -6.80
N ALA A 94 8.59 -5.04 -7.85
CA ALA A 94 9.47 -4.39 -8.82
C ALA A 94 10.31 -3.23 -8.23
N ASP A 95 9.88 -2.62 -7.12
CA ASP A 95 10.66 -1.59 -6.42
C ASP A 95 11.74 -2.17 -5.49
N LEU A 96 11.69 -3.48 -5.18
CA LEU A 96 12.61 -4.17 -4.27
C LEU A 96 13.82 -4.81 -4.96
N ASP A 97 13.77 -5.03 -6.28
CA ASP A 97 14.87 -5.53 -7.14
C ASP A 97 15.65 -4.38 -7.79
#